data_AF-W7QGF7-F1
#
_entry.id   AF-W7QGF7-F1
#
_cell.length_a   1.000
_cell.length_b   1.000
_cell.length_c   1.000
_cell.angle_alpha   90.00
_cell.angle_beta   90.00
_cell.angle_gamma   90.00
#
_symmetry.space_group_name_H-M   'P 1'
#
loop_
_entity.id
_entity.type
_entity.pdbx_description
1 polymer ?
#
loop_
_entity_poly.entity_id
_entity_poly.type
_entity_poly.pdbx_seq_one_letter_code
_entity_poly.pdbx_strand_id
1 'polypeptide(L)'
;MAPVSQAAALLAQYHQSSTALQSLNGVMERPVERPEGKQFISRPVIRGEIRFDKVTLRYPDEEREALRDISLKIEAGEKVALLGRVGCGKSTLNKLMLGLYQPPAGPFWSMGWTFASSTPSS
;
A
#
# COMPACT_ATOMS: atom_id res chain seq x y z
N MET A 1 49.09 -21.96 -20.70
CA MET A 1 47.95 -21.02 -20.70
C MET A 1 47.04 -21.28 -19.48
N ALA A 2 47.57 -21.20 -18.24
CA ALA A 2 46.81 -21.54 -17.02
C ALA A 2 46.70 -20.40 -15.98
N PRO A 3 47.72 -19.54 -15.74
CA PRO A 3 47.62 -18.49 -14.73
C PRO A 3 46.85 -17.24 -15.20
N VAL A 4 46.89 -16.93 -16.50
CA VAL A 4 46.17 -15.78 -17.08
C VAL A 4 44.65 -15.98 -17.02
N SER A 5 44.17 -17.20 -17.25
CA SER A 5 42.75 -17.54 -17.15
C SER A 5 42.24 -17.53 -15.71
N GLN A 6 43.07 -17.91 -14.72
CA GLN A 6 42.74 -17.77 -13.30
C GLN A 6 42.65 -16.30 -12.86
N ALA A 7 43.57 -15.45 -13.31
CA ALA A 7 43.51 -14.01 -13.05
C ALA A 7 42.25 -13.37 -13.67
N ALA A 8 41.91 -13.75 -14.91
CA ALA A 8 40.68 -13.29 -15.56
C ALA A 8 39.42 -13.76 -14.82
N ALA A 9 39.41 -15.00 -14.31
CA ALA A 9 38.30 -15.54 -13.52
C ALA A 9 38.13 -14.80 -12.18
N LEU A 10 39.22 -14.44 -11.50
CA LEU A 10 39.17 -13.66 -10.26
C LEU A 10 38.66 -12.23 -10.51
N LEU A 11 39.08 -11.59 -11.60
CA LEU A 11 38.56 -10.28 -12.00
C LEU A 11 37.05 -10.33 -12.30
N ALA A 12 36.60 -11.35 -13.03
CA ALA A 12 35.18 -11.56 -13.30
C ALA A 12 34.38 -11.80 -12.00
N GLN A 13 34.91 -12.61 -11.09
CA GLN A 13 34.29 -12.89 -9.80
C GLN A 13 34.20 -11.62 -8.92
N TYR A 14 35.26 -10.79 -8.90
CA TYR A 14 35.26 -9.52 -8.18
C TYR A 14 34.18 -8.56 -8.70
N HIS A 15 34.08 -8.40 -10.03
CA HIS A 15 33.02 -7.59 -10.65
C HIS A 15 31.63 -8.12 -10.28
N GLN A 16 31.42 -9.45 -10.30
CA GLN A 16 30.16 -10.06 -9.94
C GLN A 16 29.78 -9.80 -8.47
N SER A 17 30.75 -9.90 -7.55
CA SER A 17 30.54 -9.59 -6.13
C SER A 17 30.23 -8.11 -5.90
N SER A 18 30.91 -7.20 -6.59
CA SER A 18 30.65 -5.76 -6.51
C SER A 18 29.23 -5.42 -6.97
N THR A 19 28.77 -5.99 -8.08
CA THR A 19 27.41 -5.77 -8.60
C THR A 19 26.34 -6.31 -7.64
N ALA A 20 26.58 -7.47 -7.02
CA ALA A 20 25.68 -8.03 -6.02
C ALA A 20 25.57 -7.13 -4.79
N LEU A 21 26.70 -6.59 -4.31
CA LEU A 21 26.71 -5.64 -3.19
C LEU A 21 25.98 -4.35 -3.53
N GLN A 22 26.16 -3.80 -4.72
CA GLN A 22 25.42 -2.61 -5.17
C GLN A 22 23.91 -2.86 -5.20
N SER A 23 23.48 -4.05 -5.66
CA SER A 23 22.05 -4.41 -5.68
C SER A 23 21.48 -4.55 -4.27
N LEU A 24 22.22 -5.18 -3.34
CA LEU A 24 21.82 -5.27 -1.94
C LEU A 24 21.73 -3.90 -1.28
N ASN A 25 22.72 -3.04 -1.52
CA ASN A 25 22.73 -1.68 -0.98
C ASN A 25 21.53 -0.87 -1.49
N GLY A 26 21.22 -0.97 -2.79
CA GLY A 26 20.04 -0.33 -3.38
C GLY A 26 18.70 -0.88 -2.91
N VAL A 27 18.63 -2.08 -2.31
CA VAL A 27 17.42 -2.57 -1.61
C VAL A 27 17.37 -2.03 -0.19
N MET A 28 18.51 -2.02 0.51
CA MET A 28 18.62 -1.51 1.89
C MET A 28 18.35 0.00 1.99
N GLU A 29 18.69 0.76 0.96
CA GLU A 29 18.49 2.22 0.89
C GLU A 29 17.04 2.61 0.52
N ARG A 30 16.17 1.65 0.17
CA ARG A 30 14.79 1.98 -0.18
C ARG A 30 14.05 2.53 1.05
N PRO A 31 13.28 3.61 0.89
CA PRO A 31 12.45 4.13 1.97
C PRO A 31 11.50 3.03 2.43
N VAL A 32 11.49 2.74 3.73
CA VAL A 32 10.55 1.79 4.32
C VAL A 32 9.15 2.38 4.12
N GLU A 33 8.24 1.59 3.53
CA GLU A 33 6.84 1.98 3.22
C GLU A 33 5.97 2.26 4.47
N ARG A 34 6.60 2.36 5.66
CA ARG A 34 5.97 2.61 6.95
C ARG A 34 6.16 4.09 7.30
N PRO A 35 5.11 4.93 7.26
CA PRO A 35 5.18 6.23 7.90
C PRO A 35 5.45 6.03 9.41
N GLU A 36 6.51 6.65 9.92
CA GLU A 36 6.82 6.66 11.34
C GLU A 36 5.62 7.22 12.12
N GLY A 37 5.15 6.48 13.14
CA GLY A 37 4.13 6.97 14.07
C GLY A 37 2.72 6.37 13.95
N LYS A 38 2.45 5.40 13.06
CA LYS A 38 1.20 4.64 13.16
C LYS A 38 1.26 3.66 14.33
N GLN A 39 0.82 4.11 15.50
CA GLN A 39 0.36 3.22 16.56
C GLN A 39 -0.77 2.35 15.99
N PHE A 40 -0.45 1.11 15.63
CA PHE A 40 -1.46 0.07 15.51
C PHE A 40 -1.99 -0.17 16.92
N ILE A 41 -2.97 0.63 17.33
CA ILE A 41 -3.77 0.27 18.50
C ILE A 41 -4.38 -1.08 18.13
N SER A 42 -3.90 -2.15 18.75
CA SER A 42 -4.53 -3.47 18.70
C SER A 42 -5.94 -3.29 19.26
N ARG A 43 -6.91 -3.06 18.37
CA ARG A 43 -8.28 -2.73 18.74
C ARG A 43 -9.12 -4.00 18.60
N PRO A 44 -9.76 -4.48 19.68
CA PRO A 44 -10.26 -5.85 19.72
C PRO A 44 -11.48 -6.14 18.83
N VAL A 45 -12.14 -5.13 18.25
CA VAL A 45 -13.41 -5.34 17.52
C VAL A 45 -13.52 -4.43 16.30
N ILE A 46 -13.44 -5.03 15.11
CA ILE A 46 -13.83 -4.40 13.85
C ILE A 46 -15.35 -4.60 13.72
N ARG A 47 -16.14 -3.52 13.79
CA ARG A 47 -17.60 -3.60 13.66
C ARG A 47 -18.07 -3.92 12.24
N GLY A 48 -17.18 -3.80 11.24
CA GLY A 48 -17.45 -4.17 9.85
C GLY A 48 -18.14 -3.10 9.01
N GLU A 49 -18.36 -1.90 9.54
CA GLU A 49 -18.82 -0.75 8.75
C GLU A 49 -17.68 -0.23 7.86
N ILE A 50 -17.97 0.08 6.59
CA ILE A 50 -17.00 0.67 5.66
C ILE A 50 -17.64 1.90 5.02
N ARG A 51 -16.95 3.05 5.09
CA ARG A 51 -17.39 4.29 4.46
C ARG A 51 -16.27 4.93 3.62
N PHE A 52 -16.60 5.18 2.36
CA PHE A 52 -15.84 6.02 1.43
C PHE A 52 -16.66 7.27 1.13
N ASP A 53 -16.03 8.45 1.21
CA ASP A 53 -16.61 9.73 0.80
C ASP A 53 -15.69 10.37 -0.24
N LYS A 54 -16.16 10.47 -1.48
CA LYS A 54 -15.45 11.11 -2.60
C LYS A 54 -13.99 10.67 -2.75
N VAL A 55 -13.74 9.37 -2.59
CA VAL A 55 -12.38 8.82 -2.61
C VAL A 55 -11.87 8.69 -4.05
N THR A 56 -10.72 9.32 -4.29
CA THR A 56 -9.97 9.23 -5.55
C THR A 56 -8.61 8.59 -5.26
N LEU A 57 -8.22 7.61 -6.08
CA LEU A 57 -6.93 6.93 -5.96
C LEU A 57 -6.25 6.86 -7.32
N ARG A 58 -4.98 7.23 -7.32
CA ARG A 58 -4.04 7.11 -8.43
C ARG A 58 -2.81 6.36 -7.92
N TYR A 59 -2.33 5.37 -8.66
CA TYR A 59 -1.09 4.69 -8.33
C TYR A 59 0.10 5.63 -8.63
N PRO A 60 1.22 5.49 -7.89
CA PRO A 60 2.48 6.13 -8.29
C PRO A 60 2.79 5.77 -9.74
N ASP A 61 3.24 6.75 -10.52
CA ASP A 61 3.64 6.59 -11.92
C ASP A 61 2.51 6.28 -12.94
N GLU A 62 1.24 6.26 -12.53
CA GLU A 62 0.11 6.19 -13.47
C GLU A 62 -0.54 7.57 -13.68
N GLU A 63 -0.76 7.96 -14.95
CA GLU A 63 -1.52 9.19 -15.26
C GLU A 63 -3.01 9.03 -15.00
N ARG A 64 -3.53 7.81 -15.13
CA ARG A 64 -4.96 7.52 -15.01
C ARG A 64 -5.32 7.22 -13.57
N GLU A 65 -6.44 7.79 -13.12
CA GLU A 65 -7.03 7.45 -11.84
C GLU A 65 -7.65 6.05 -11.88
N ALA A 66 -7.22 5.20 -10.94
CA ALA A 66 -7.76 3.86 -10.78
C ALA A 66 -9.14 3.89 -10.11
N LEU A 67 -9.41 4.90 -9.27
CA LEU A 67 -10.71 5.22 -8.69
C LEU A 67 -10.91 6.73 -8.72
N ARG A 68 -12.11 7.19 -9.03
CA ARG A 68 -12.47 8.61 -9.10
C ARG A 68 -13.78 8.85 -8.36
N ASP A 69 -13.75 9.74 -7.38
CA ASP A 69 -14.93 10.24 -6.66
C ASP A 69 -15.88 9.13 -6.14
N ILE A 70 -15.32 8.06 -5.60
CA ILE A 70 -16.10 6.91 -5.14
C ILE A 70 -16.66 7.21 -3.75
N SER A 71 -17.99 7.22 -3.66
CA SER A 71 -18.74 7.33 -2.40
C SER A 71 -19.55 6.05 -2.17
N LEU A 72 -19.33 5.40 -1.04
CA LEU A 72 -19.89 4.08 -0.72
C LEU A 72 -20.05 3.96 0.79
N LYS A 73 -21.19 3.43 1.23
CA LYS A 73 -21.42 3.01 2.61
C LYS A 73 -21.80 1.54 2.63
N ILE A 74 -21.13 0.75 3.44
CA ILE A 74 -21.45 -0.65 3.73
C ILE A 74 -21.67 -0.74 5.23
N GLU A 75 -22.87 -1.13 5.64
CA GLU A 75 -23.23 -1.32 7.03
C GLU A 75 -22.63 -2.63 7.59
N ALA A 76 -22.51 -2.70 8.91
CA ALA A 76 -22.06 -3.91 9.59
C ALA A 76 -22.95 -5.11 9.25
N GLY A 77 -22.36 -6.18 8.72
CA GLY A 77 -23.07 -7.42 8.37
C GLY A 77 -23.68 -7.42 6.96
N GLU A 78 -23.58 -6.33 6.19
CA GLU A 78 -23.99 -6.33 4.79
C GLU A 78 -23.05 -7.15 3.92
N LYS A 79 -23.62 -7.84 2.94
CA LYS A 79 -22.88 -8.56 1.89
C LYS A 79 -23.05 -7.82 0.58
N VAL A 80 -21.96 -7.26 0.07
CA VAL A 80 -21.96 -6.46 -1.17
C VAL A 80 -21.10 -7.16 -2.22
N ALA A 81 -21.61 -7.23 -3.46
CA ALA A 81 -20.87 -7.74 -4.61
C ALA A 81 -20.36 -6.56 -5.46
N LEU A 82 -19.05 -6.51 -5.71
CA LEU A 82 -18.45 -5.53 -6.61
C LEU A 82 -18.49 -6.05 -8.05
N LEU A 83 -19.36 -5.48 -8.88
CA LEU A 83 -19.54 -5.87 -10.29
C LEU A 83 -19.03 -4.78 -11.24
N GLY A 84 -18.53 -5.19 -12.42
CA GLY A 84 -18.10 -4.26 -13.47
C GLY A 84 -17.09 -4.88 -14.43
N ARG A 85 -16.74 -4.17 -15.50
CA ARG A 85 -15.76 -4.61 -16.51
C ARG A 85 -14.36 -4.80 -15.92
N VAL A 86 -13.54 -5.66 -16.54
CA VAL A 86 -12.11 -5.77 -16.19
C VAL A 86 -11.45 -4.40 -16.33
N GLY A 87 -10.60 -4.01 -15.37
CA GLY A 87 -9.92 -2.71 -15.37
C GLY A 87 -10.72 -1.53 -14.80
N CYS A 88 -11.95 -1.72 -14.27
CA CYS A 88 -12.73 -0.62 -13.70
C CYS A 88 -12.36 -0.24 -12.24
N GLY A 89 -11.25 -0.76 -11.70
CA GLY A 89 -10.80 -0.43 -10.35
C GLY A 89 -11.32 -1.29 -9.20
N LYS A 90 -12.06 -2.39 -9.45
CA LYS A 90 -12.57 -3.29 -8.37
C LYS A 90 -11.47 -3.80 -7.43
N SER A 91 -10.39 -4.33 -7.98
CA SER A 91 -9.26 -4.82 -7.19
C SER A 91 -8.58 -3.69 -6.41
N THR A 92 -8.56 -2.48 -6.99
CA THR A 92 -8.05 -1.28 -6.32
C THR A 92 -8.94 -0.86 -5.15
N LEU A 93 -10.26 -0.89 -5.31
CA LEU A 93 -11.22 -0.64 -4.23
C LEU A 93 -11.09 -1.67 -3.11
N ASN A 94 -10.92 -2.95 -3.46
CA ASN A 94 -10.68 -4.01 -2.47
C ASN A 94 -9.37 -3.79 -1.70
N LYS A 95 -8.30 -3.39 -2.38
CA LYS A 95 -7.01 -3.05 -1.73
C LYS A 95 -7.15 -1.87 -0.77
N LEU A 96 -7.94 -0.85 -1.12
CA LEU A 96 -8.29 0.25 -0.20
C LEU A 96 -9.12 -0.25 0.99
N MET A 97 -10.12 -1.11 0.75
CA MET A 97 -10.91 -1.79 1.78
C MET A 97 -10.11 -2.80 2.63
N LEU A 98 -8.83 -3.01 2.36
CA LEU A 98 -7.94 -3.80 3.21
C LEU A 98 -6.88 -2.92 3.89
N GLY A 99 -6.90 -1.60 3.65
CA GLY A 99 -5.88 -0.68 4.15
C GLY A 99 -4.50 -0.88 3.53
N LEU A 100 -4.39 -1.67 2.46
CA LEU A 100 -3.12 -1.93 1.75
C LEU A 100 -2.63 -0.71 0.97
N TYR A 101 -3.54 0.19 0.62
CA TYR A 101 -3.25 1.47 -0.01
C TYR A 101 -3.97 2.57 0.77
N GLN A 102 -3.36 3.74 0.83
CA GLN A 102 -3.99 4.95 1.38
C GLN A 102 -4.16 5.95 0.25
N PRO A 103 -5.36 6.54 0.08
CA PRO A 103 -5.54 7.60 -0.90
C PRO A 103 -4.67 8.80 -0.53
N PRO A 104 -4.01 9.45 -1.49
CA PRO A 104 -3.25 10.66 -1.24
C PRO A 104 -4.21 11.76 -0.78
N ALA A 105 -4.09 12.18 0.49
CA ALA A 105 -4.75 13.31 1.14
C ALA A 105 -6.06 13.79 0.46
N GLY A 106 -7.13 12.99 0.60
CA GLY A 106 -8.47 13.26 0.06
C GLY A 106 -9.56 13.02 1.11
N PRO A 107 -10.80 13.47 0.88
CA PRO A 107 -11.81 13.63 1.91
C PRO A 107 -12.16 12.30 2.60
N PHE A 108 -12.16 12.35 3.93
CA PHE A 108 -12.73 11.41 4.89
C PHE A 108 -12.92 9.94 4.42
N TRP A 109 -11.88 9.12 4.58
CA TRP A 109 -12.01 7.65 4.58
C TRP A 109 -12.06 7.14 6.02
N SER A 110 -13.19 6.54 6.41
CA SER A 110 -13.37 5.95 7.73
C SER A 110 -13.78 4.50 7.61
N MET A 111 -12.84 3.61 7.92
CA MET A 111 -13.02 2.17 7.85
C MET A 111 -13.52 1.64 9.18
N GLY A 112 -14.79 1.83 9.53
CA GLY A 112 -15.38 1.31 10.78
C GLY A 112 -14.65 1.76 12.06
N TRP A 113 -13.78 2.77 11.97
CA TRP A 113 -13.21 3.48 13.08
C TRP A 113 -14.21 4.57 13.43
N THR A 114 -15.32 4.19 14.08
CA THR A 114 -16.09 5.20 14.80
C THR A 114 -15.13 5.81 15.82
N PHE A 115 -14.69 7.04 15.58
CA PHE A 115 -14.27 7.90 16.67
C PHE A 115 -15.51 8.01 17.54
N ALA A 116 -15.56 7.24 18.63
CA ALA A 116 -16.31 7.70 19.78
C ALA A 116 -15.65 9.03 20.12
N SER A 117 -16.18 10.13 19.57
CA SER A 117 -16.04 11.42 20.20
C SER A 117 -16.64 11.20 21.58
N SER A 118 -15.80 10.90 22.55
CA SER A 118 -16.06 11.30 23.91
C SER A 118 -16.20 12.81 23.82
N THR A 119 -17.44 13.27 23.75
CA THR A 119 -17.82 14.57 24.26
C THR A 119 -17.14 14.70 25.61
N PRO A 120 -16.25 15.69 25.83
CA PRO A 120 -16.01 16.13 27.18
C PRO A 120 -17.31 16.81 27.61
N SER A 121 -18.11 16.11 28.39
CA SER A 121 -19.11 16.76 29.23
C SER A 121 -18.37 17.50 30.33
N SER A 122 -18.71 18.78 30.50
CA SER A 122 -18.28 19.76 31.51
C SER A 122 -17.20 20.72 31.04
#